data_AF-A0A813FFR1-F1
#
_entry.id   AF-A0A813FFR1-F1
#
_cell.length_a   1.000
_cell.length_b   1.000
_cell.length_c   1.000
_cell.angle_alpha   90.00
_cell.angle_beta   90.00
_cell.angle_gamma   90.00
#
_symmetry.space_group_name_H-M   'P 1'
#
loop_
_entity.id
_entity.type
_entity.pdbx_description
1 polymer ?
#
loop_
_entity_poly.entity_id
_entity_poly.type
_entity_poly.pdbx_seq_one_letter_code
_entity_poly.pdbx_strand_id
1 'polypeptide(L)'
;HDRLMRCSDYDVAYVCPKCGSVLTPQANGRAQAGFLGSLRGEEGDPWECPPCSRKEKKLVRCHPLPIPWVFRYLACELAAMNVKMQIHVADRAKEVSLSVDPWKGRVD
;
A
#
# COMPACT_ATOMS: atom_id res chain seq x y z
N HIS A 1 -22.09 11.92 0.58
CA HIS A 1 -20.71 11.40 0.42
C HIS A 1 -20.53 10.74 -0.96
N ASP A 2 -21.12 11.33 -2.01
CA ASP A 2 -21.21 10.70 -3.33
C ASP A 2 -20.55 11.57 -4.41
N ARG A 3 -20.96 12.84 -4.50
CA ARG A 3 -20.45 13.79 -5.51
C ARG A 3 -18.95 14.09 -5.46
N LEU A 4 -18.34 14.20 -4.27
CA LEU A 4 -16.93 14.63 -4.12
C LEU A 4 -15.91 13.47 -4.09
N MET A 5 -16.33 12.28 -3.67
CA MET A 5 -15.45 11.12 -3.55
C MET A 5 -15.78 10.13 -4.66
N ARG A 6 -16.90 9.40 -4.53
CA ARG A 6 -17.30 8.31 -5.44
C ARG A 6 -17.48 8.74 -6.90
N CYS A 7 -18.00 9.94 -7.16
CA CYS A 7 -18.29 10.43 -8.51
C CYS A 7 -17.22 11.35 -9.11
N SER A 8 -16.20 11.75 -8.35
CA SER A 8 -15.18 12.70 -8.82
C SER A 8 -13.83 12.01 -8.96
N ASP A 9 -13.30 11.52 -7.84
CA ASP A 9 -11.88 11.16 -7.74
C ASP A 9 -11.64 9.85 -7.00
N TYR A 10 -12.63 8.96 -6.87
CA TYR A 10 -12.49 7.72 -6.11
C TYR A 10 -11.34 6.84 -6.65
N ASP A 11 -10.42 6.50 -5.76
CA ASP A 11 -9.30 5.61 -6.01
C ASP A 11 -9.07 4.66 -4.83
N VAL A 12 -8.45 3.50 -5.10
CA VAL A 12 -7.99 2.56 -4.08
C VAL A 12 -6.47 2.64 -4.02
N ALA A 13 -5.97 3.40 -3.06
CA ALA A 13 -4.55 3.47 -2.78
C ALA A 13 -4.14 2.41 -1.74
N TYR A 14 -2.83 2.24 -1.58
CA TYR A 14 -2.26 1.40 -0.52
C TYR A 14 -1.49 2.28 0.45
N VAL A 15 -1.54 1.92 1.73
CA VAL A 15 -0.81 2.60 2.80
C VAL A 15 0.05 1.61 3.57
N CYS A 16 1.30 1.96 3.85
CA CYS A 16 2.16 1.14 4.68
C CYS A 16 1.73 1.23 6.16
N PRO A 17 1.44 0.11 6.86
CA PRO A 17 1.03 0.10 8.26
C PRO A 17 2.13 0.50 9.24
N LYS A 18 3.39 0.57 8.77
CA LYS A 18 4.56 0.91 9.58
C LYS A 18 4.93 2.38 9.45
N CYS A 19 5.12 2.88 8.22
CA CYS A 19 5.57 4.26 7.99
C CYS A 19 4.44 5.25 7.68
N GLY A 20 3.21 4.77 7.45
CA GLY A 20 2.04 5.59 7.15
C GLY A 20 2.06 6.24 5.78
N SER A 21 3.02 5.90 4.91
CA SER A 21 3.13 6.50 3.57
C SER A 21 2.24 5.79 2.55
N VAL A 22 1.58 6.59 1.71
CA VAL A 22 0.83 6.16 0.51
C VAL A 22 1.67 6.18 -0.78
N LEU A 23 2.90 6.69 -0.70
CA LEU A 23 3.82 6.81 -1.83
C LEU A 23 4.83 5.66 -1.89
N THR A 24 5.20 5.11 -0.75
CA THR A 24 6.14 3.98 -0.67
C THR A 24 5.60 2.62 -1.17
N PRO A 25 4.29 2.32 -1.19
CA PRO A 25 3.83 1.01 -1.62
C PRO A 25 4.12 0.73 -3.09
N GLN A 26 4.58 -0.47 -3.40
CA GLN A 26 4.84 -0.95 -4.75
C GLN A 26 4.13 -2.29 -5.00
N ALA A 27 3.53 -2.41 -6.18
CA ALA A 27 3.07 -3.69 -6.69
C ALA A 27 4.27 -4.57 -7.06
N ASN A 28 4.21 -5.86 -6.74
CA ASN A 28 5.19 -6.86 -7.18
C ASN A 28 6.65 -6.52 -6.82
N GLY A 29 6.91 -5.96 -5.62
CA GLY A 29 8.26 -5.55 -5.21
C GLY A 29 9.33 -6.67 -5.24
N ARG A 30 8.89 -7.94 -5.27
CA ARG A 30 9.74 -9.13 -5.43
C ARG A 30 9.89 -9.63 -6.87
N ALA A 31 8.93 -9.41 -7.75
CA ALA A 31 9.03 -9.85 -9.15
C ALA A 31 10.08 -9.04 -9.93
N GLN A 32 10.35 -7.79 -9.51
CA GLN A 32 11.37 -6.95 -10.15
C GLN A 32 12.81 -7.31 -9.76
N ALA A 33 13.03 -8.11 -8.71
CA ALA A 33 14.37 -8.50 -8.26
C ALA A 33 14.93 -9.75 -8.96
N GLY A 34 14.13 -10.44 -9.79
CA GLY A 34 14.51 -11.68 -10.47
C GLY A 34 14.70 -11.50 -11.98
N PHE A 35 15.89 -11.03 -12.40
CA PHE A 35 16.34 -11.10 -13.80
C PHE A 35 16.64 -12.54 -14.28
N LEU A 36 16.44 -13.56 -13.42
CA LEU A 36 16.52 -14.97 -13.79
C LEU A 36 15.19 -15.68 -13.47
N GLY A 37 14.40 -15.91 -14.52
CA GLY A 37 13.54 -17.08 -14.71
C GLY A 37 12.51 -17.42 -13.62
N SER A 38 11.23 -17.18 -13.93
CA SER A 38 10.05 -17.63 -13.19
C SER A 38 9.88 -16.89 -11.86
N LEU A 39 8.95 -15.95 -11.72
CA LEU A 39 7.52 -16.20 -11.62
C LEU A 39 6.75 -15.04 -12.27
N ARG A 40 5.74 -15.38 -13.08
CA ARG A 40 4.69 -14.43 -13.43
C ARG A 40 4.13 -13.92 -12.10
N GLY A 41 4.03 -12.60 -11.90
CA GLY A 41 3.29 -12.09 -10.75
C GLY A 41 1.89 -12.70 -10.82
N GLU A 42 1.54 -13.51 -9.83
CA GLU A 42 0.22 -14.14 -9.77
C GLU A 42 -0.83 -13.03 -9.65
N GLU A 43 -2.01 -13.25 -10.21
CA GLU A 43 -3.17 -12.40 -9.93
C GLU A 43 -3.42 -12.42 -8.42
N GLY A 44 -3.22 -11.27 -7.76
CA GLY A 44 -3.33 -11.14 -6.30
C GLY A 44 -2.02 -10.88 -5.56
N ASP A 45 -0.91 -10.62 -6.26
CA ASP A 45 0.35 -10.24 -5.61
C ASP A 45 0.18 -9.04 -4.67
N PRO A 46 0.64 -9.14 -3.41
CA PRO A 46 0.37 -8.14 -2.39
C PRO A 46 1.21 -6.88 -2.61
N TRP A 47 0.60 -5.72 -2.44
CA TRP A 47 1.32 -4.45 -2.34
C TRP A 47 2.23 -4.45 -1.11
N GLU A 48 3.50 -4.14 -1.30
CA GLU A 48 4.51 -4.11 -0.25
C GLU A 48 5.15 -2.73 -0.11
N CYS A 49 5.76 -2.45 1.04
CA CYS A 49 6.54 -1.23 1.26
C CYS A 49 8.04 -1.58 1.27
N PRO A 50 8.78 -1.46 0.15
CA PRO A 50 10.18 -1.84 0.06
C PRO A 50 11.10 -1.19 1.13
N PRO A 51 10.95 0.11 1.46
CA PRO A 51 11.75 0.73 2.52
C PRO A 51 11.56 0.05 3.88
N CYS A 52 10.32 -0.24 4.26
CA CYS A 52 10.02 -0.93 5.51
C CYS A 52 10.39 -2.41 5.44
N SER A 53 10.16 -3.08 4.30
CA SER A 53 10.52 -4.48 4.12
C SER A 53 12.04 -4.70 4.25
N ARG A 54 12.85 -3.79 3.68
CA ARG A 54 14.31 -3.82 3.82
C ARG A 54 14.76 -3.57 5.25
N LYS A 55 14.14 -2.60 5.94
CA LYS A 55 14.45 -2.26 7.33
C LYS A 55 14.15 -3.41 8.30
N GLU A 56 13.01 -4.07 8.14
CA GLU A 56 12.55 -5.15 9.03
C GLU A 56 13.07 -6.54 8.63
N LYS A 57 13.73 -6.66 7.46
CA LYS A 57 14.14 -7.94 6.85
C LYS A 57 12.97 -8.93 6.70
N LYS A 58 11.74 -8.43 6.60
CA LYS A 58 10.48 -9.17 6.48
C LYS A 58 9.55 -8.44 5.52
N LEU A 59 8.66 -9.16 4.84
CA LEU A 59 7.68 -8.55 3.94
C LEU A 59 6.70 -7.67 4.74
N VAL A 60 6.67 -6.37 4.46
CA VAL A 60 5.66 -5.45 5.02
C VAL A 60 4.57 -5.22 3.98
N ARG A 61 3.41 -5.84 4.18
CA ARG A 61 2.25 -5.66 3.30
C ARG A 61 1.54 -4.35 3.59
N CYS A 62 1.04 -3.72 2.54
CA CYS A 62 0.32 -2.46 2.61
C CYS A 62 -1.19 -2.71 2.64
N HIS A 63 -1.92 -1.82 3.31
CA HIS A 63 -3.37 -1.91 3.47
C HIS A 63 -4.08 -1.10 2.37
N PRO A 64 -5.10 -1.64 1.69
CA PRO A 64 -5.89 -0.87 0.72
C PRO A 64 -6.78 0.18 1.42
N LEU A 65 -6.86 1.38 0.89
CA LEU A 65 -7.62 2.49 1.46
C LEU A 65 -8.33 3.27 0.33
N PRO A 66 -9.67 3.41 0.38
CA PRO A 66 -10.39 4.26 -0.55
C PRO A 66 -10.09 5.74 -0.24
N ILE A 67 -9.54 6.47 -1.20
CA ILE A 67 -9.21 7.89 -1.10
C ILE A 67 -9.49 8.61 -2.43
N PRO A 68 -9.57 9.95 -2.45
CA PRO A 68 -9.50 10.72 -3.69
C PRO A 68 -8.13 10.58 -4.36
N TRP A 69 -8.06 10.46 -5.68
CA TRP A 69 -6.80 10.47 -6.42
C TRP A 69 -5.98 11.74 -6.15
N VAL A 70 -6.65 12.90 -6.05
CA VAL A 70 -6.01 14.19 -5.72
C VAL A 70 -5.28 14.17 -4.37
N PHE A 71 -5.68 13.32 -3.42
CA PHE A 71 -4.98 13.16 -2.15
C PHE A 71 -3.58 12.55 -2.34
N ARG A 72 -3.40 11.66 -3.32
CA ARG A 72 -2.08 11.11 -3.69
C ARG A 72 -1.19 12.20 -4.28
N TYR A 73 -1.77 13.04 -5.14
CA TYR A 73 -1.08 14.18 -5.73
C TYR A 73 -0.60 15.16 -4.65
N LEU A 74 -1.47 15.53 -3.71
CA LEU A 74 -1.09 16.33 -2.54
C LEU A 74 0.07 15.71 -1.76
N ALA A 75 0.04 14.40 -1.52
CA ALA A 75 1.11 13.71 -0.83
C ALA A 75 2.46 13.81 -1.58
N CYS A 76 2.44 13.73 -2.92
CA CYS A 76 3.63 13.93 -3.76
C CYS A 76 4.17 15.36 -3.65
N GLU A 77 3.30 16.38 -3.73
CA GLU A 77 3.71 17.78 -3.65
C GLU A 77 4.29 18.13 -2.26
N LEU A 78 3.68 17.60 -1.19
CA LEU A 78 4.25 17.71 0.15
C LEU A 78 5.63 17.04 0.23
N ALA A 79 5.78 15.86 -0.35
CA ALA A 79 7.08 15.17 -0.39
C ALA A 79 8.14 15.94 -1.20
N ALA A 80 7.75 16.61 -2.29
CA ALA A 80 8.63 17.47 -3.09
C ALA A 80 9.16 18.68 -2.29
N MET A 81 8.39 19.15 -1.30
CA MET A 81 8.80 20.18 -0.33
C MET A 81 9.47 19.59 0.93
N ASN A 82 9.86 18.31 0.90
CA ASN A 82 10.44 17.60 2.04
C ASN A 82 9.52 17.51 3.27
N VAL A 83 8.21 17.58 3.07
CA VAL A 83 7.19 17.39 4.11
C VAL A 83 6.68 15.95 4.07
N LYS A 84 6.87 15.23 5.19
CA LYS A 84 6.44 13.83 5.30
C LYS A 84 5.01 13.72 5.83
N MET A 85 4.07 13.34 4.97
CA MET A 85 2.71 12.99 5.37
C MET A 85 2.64 11.54 5.90
N GLN A 86 1.96 11.34 7.03
CA GLN A 86 1.74 10.01 7.63
C GLN A 86 0.26 9.77 7.89
N ILE A 87 -0.26 8.66 7.38
CA ILE A 87 -1.63 8.21 7.61
C ILE A 87 -1.60 7.13 8.69
N HIS A 88 -2.30 7.41 9.79
CA HIS A 88 -2.50 6.44 10.86
C HIS A 88 -3.67 5.52 10.52
N VAL A 89 -3.33 4.28 10.23
CA VAL A 89 -4.32 3.21 10.01
C VAL A 89 -4.81 2.73 11.39
N ALA A 90 -6.12 2.57 11.54
CA ALA A 90 -6.72 2.03 12.77
C ALA A 90 -6.15 0.64 13.11
N ASP A 91 -6.06 0.32 14.41
CA ASP A 91 -5.30 -0.84 14.90
C ASP A 91 -5.75 -2.16 14.26
N ARG A 92 -7.06 -2.37 14.10
CA ARG A 92 -7.59 -3.56 13.42
C ARG A 92 -7.05 -3.74 12.00
N ALA A 93 -7.04 -2.67 11.20
CA ALA A 93 -6.55 -2.72 9.83
C ALA A 93 -5.02 -2.92 9.78
N LYS A 94 -4.31 -2.34 10.75
CA LYS A 94 -2.87 -2.52 10.94
C LYS A 94 -2.52 -3.98 11.28
N GLU A 95 -3.25 -4.60 12.21
CA GLU A 95 -3.07 -6.01 12.60
C GLU A 95 -3.27 -6.96 11.42
N VAL A 96 -4.35 -6.78 10.65
CA VAL A 96 -4.64 -7.56 9.45
C VAL A 96 -3.48 -7.48 8.46
N SER A 97 -2.98 -6.27 8.16
CA SER A 97 -1.86 -6.10 7.22
C SER A 97 -0.54 -6.71 7.68
N LEU A 98 -0.34 -6.90 8.99
CA LEU A 98 0.87 -7.49 9.58
C LEU A 98 0.75 -9.00 9.86
N SER A 99 -0.45 -9.56 9.73
CA SER A 99 -0.70 -11.00 9.89
C SER A 99 -0.03 -11.83 8.79
N VAL A 100 0.32 -13.08 9.11
CA VAL A 100 1.05 -14.00 8.21
C VAL A 100 0.26 -14.29 6.94
N ASP A 101 -1.08 -14.43 7.05
CA ASP A 101 -2.00 -14.67 5.94
C ASP A 101 -3.29 -13.80 6.04
N PRO A 102 -3.28 -12.54 5.55
CA PRO A 102 -4.43 -11.63 5.69
C PRO A 102 -5.69 -12.03 4.91
N TRP A 103 -5.55 -13.00 4.00
CA TRP A 103 -6.57 -13.40 3.01
C TRP A 103 -6.99 -14.87 3.15
N LYS A 104 -6.44 -15.60 4.13
CA LYS A 104 -6.82 -16.98 4.42
C LYS A 104 -8.23 -16.98 5.01
N GLY A 105 -9.21 -17.32 4.17
CA GLY A 105 -10.64 -17.35 4.52
C GLY A 105 -11.53 -16.36 3.76
N ARG A 106 -11.03 -15.62 2.76
CA ARG A 106 -11.89 -14.80 1.88
C ARG A 106 -12.27 -15.60 0.62
N VAL A 107 -13.01 -16.69 0.82
CA VAL A 107 -13.80 -17.37 -0.20
C VAL A 107 -15.23 -17.32 0.32
N ASP A 108 -15.98 -16.33 -0.14
CA ASP A 108 -17.45 -16.25 -0.18
C ASP A 108 -17.83 -15.16 -1.20
#